data_AF-A0A6C0DVQ9-F1
#
_entry.id   AF-A0A6C0DVQ9-F1
#
_cell.length_a   1.000
_cell.length_b   1.000
_cell.length_c   1.000
_cell.angle_alpha   90.00
_cell.angle_beta   90.00
_cell.angle_gamma   90.00
#
_symmetry.space_group_name_H-M   'P 1'
#
loop_
_entity.id
_entity.type
_entity.pdbx_description
1 polymer ?
#
loop_
_entity_poly.entity_id
_entity_poly.type
_entity_poly.pdbx_seq_one_letter_code
_entity_poly.pdbx_strand_id
1 'polypeptide(L)'
;MVFWNTYPLYNVIQSKFNREMFKSQLFYREALKSPTGVESIIVRQGQNDRYTGNICDFLRNNFGHPPKTPILDIPESELLGVKDHILVLKDIDKNIVGCIRYHYLGLFVTNENEEIYCVDCFCVNKKWRGKGVGDYLLTQLHIYANKHNIPHALFLKEGPNLSIVHNPLYTGTYVYRQLQASTIESDNIKVLTTTQAYRVMDLFRELSFGMFIIRNILSTNQIWKLYTKDMYKVLVCFQNAYQRFEEDGKMKRIVWATAWIESPNMTDDIREEASKVLSDTMYPEFDYVWMNKEWIGNALYSKDSIWLTDGPFHWYSYQWTTCINIKKSYCILN
;
A
#
# COMPACT_ATOMS: atom_id res chain seq x y z
N MET A 1 11.40 -11.19 15.39
CA MET A 1 9.99 -11.45 15.04
C MET A 1 9.92 -12.90 14.59
N VAL A 2 9.34 -13.76 15.42
CA VAL A 2 9.31 -15.22 15.18
C VAL A 2 8.40 -15.58 14.00
N PHE A 3 7.37 -14.77 13.74
CA PHE A 3 6.35 -15.03 12.72
C PHE A 3 6.96 -15.40 11.35
N TRP A 4 7.92 -14.63 10.85
CA TRP A 4 8.48 -14.85 9.52
C TRP A 4 9.48 -16.02 9.45
N ASN A 5 10.12 -16.36 10.56
CA ASN A 5 11.11 -17.44 10.61
C ASN A 5 10.48 -18.83 10.43
N THR A 6 9.16 -18.95 10.63
CA THR A 6 8.43 -20.21 10.47
C THR A 6 7.67 -20.27 9.14
N TYR A 7 8.01 -19.41 8.16
CA TYR A 7 7.40 -19.49 6.83
C TYR A 7 7.81 -20.80 6.14
N PRO A 8 6.86 -21.61 5.60
CA PRO A 8 7.19 -22.93 5.08
C PRO A 8 8.19 -22.88 3.90
N LEU A 9 9.34 -23.55 4.04
CA LEU A 9 10.38 -23.59 3.00
C LEU A 9 9.87 -24.18 1.69
N TYR A 10 8.97 -25.17 1.75
CA TYR A 10 8.32 -25.73 0.57
C TYR A 10 7.59 -24.67 -0.27
N ASN A 11 6.87 -23.73 0.36
CA ASN A 11 6.19 -22.65 -0.36
C ASN A 11 7.18 -21.74 -1.09
N VAL A 12 8.34 -21.48 -0.47
CA VAL A 12 9.44 -20.72 -1.08
C VAL A 12 10.04 -21.45 -2.29
N ILE A 13 10.21 -22.77 -2.19
CA ILE A 13 10.72 -23.57 -3.32
C ILE A 13 9.70 -23.56 -4.45
N GLN A 14 8.42 -23.75 -4.14
CA GLN A 14 7.36 -23.76 -5.14
C GLN A 14 7.20 -22.45 -5.89
N SER A 15 7.35 -21.31 -5.21
CA SER A 15 7.19 -20.00 -5.86
C SER A 15 8.23 -19.78 -6.97
N LYS A 16 9.45 -20.35 -6.84
CA LYS A 16 10.50 -20.27 -7.87
C LYS A 16 10.17 -21.03 -9.16
N PHE A 17 9.27 -22.00 -9.09
CA PHE A 17 8.85 -22.80 -10.25
C PHE A 17 7.42 -22.50 -10.69
N ASN A 18 6.78 -21.49 -10.09
CA ASN A 18 5.41 -21.14 -10.43
C ASN A 18 5.31 -20.57 -11.85
N ARG A 19 4.41 -21.13 -12.65
CA ARG A 19 4.07 -20.64 -14.00
C ARG A 19 2.66 -20.06 -14.07
N GLU A 20 1.89 -20.14 -12.99
CA GLU A 20 0.52 -19.67 -12.93
C GLU A 20 0.49 -18.18 -12.58
N MET A 21 -0.45 -17.44 -13.20
CA MET A 21 -0.67 -16.03 -12.88
C MET A 21 -1.08 -15.82 -11.43
N PHE A 22 -1.71 -16.82 -10.82
CA PHE A 22 -1.98 -16.87 -9.40
C PHE A 22 -1.89 -18.31 -8.92
N LYS A 23 -1.24 -18.52 -7.79
CA LYS A 23 -1.17 -19.81 -7.12
C LYS A 23 -1.30 -19.64 -5.62
N SER A 24 -2.34 -20.25 -5.06
CA SER A 24 -2.57 -20.27 -3.61
C SER A 24 -1.49 -21.11 -2.90
N GLN A 25 -1.00 -20.61 -1.77
CA GLN A 25 0.04 -21.24 -0.94
C GLN A 25 -0.39 -21.28 0.53
N LEU A 26 -1.51 -21.93 0.80
CA LEU A 26 -2.08 -22.02 2.14
C LEU A 26 -1.19 -22.86 3.06
N PHE A 27 -1.11 -22.46 4.32
CA PHE A 27 -0.46 -23.23 5.37
C PHE A 27 -1.09 -22.90 6.72
N TYR A 28 -0.79 -23.73 7.71
CA TYR A 28 -1.29 -23.59 9.06
C TYR A 28 -0.26 -22.92 9.97
N ARG A 29 -0.75 -22.19 10.97
CA ARG A 29 0.04 -21.71 12.11
C ARG A 29 -0.69 -22.04 13.40
N GLU A 30 0.09 -22.43 14.40
CA GLU A 30 -0.39 -22.61 15.75
C GLU A 30 -0.72 -21.27 16.41
N ALA A 31 -1.74 -21.27 17.26
CA ALA A 31 -2.12 -20.10 18.03
C ALA A 31 -1.06 -19.77 19.09
N LEU A 32 -0.73 -18.49 19.22
CA LEU A 32 0.12 -17.98 20.29
C LEU A 32 -0.73 -17.57 21.49
N LYS A 33 -0.23 -17.80 22.70
CA LYS A 33 -0.82 -17.23 23.92
C LYS A 33 -0.72 -15.72 23.87
N SER A 34 -1.77 -15.03 24.33
CA SER A 34 -1.75 -13.57 24.38
C SER A 34 -0.66 -13.05 25.33
N PRO A 35 0.20 -12.12 24.88
CA PRO A 35 1.24 -11.52 25.73
C PRO A 35 0.67 -10.58 26.79
N THR A 36 -0.60 -10.17 26.69
CA THR A 36 -1.28 -9.33 27.69
C THR A 36 -2.18 -10.13 28.63
N GLY A 37 -2.36 -11.43 28.37
CA GLY A 37 -3.37 -12.25 29.05
C GLY A 37 -4.82 -11.98 28.58
N VAL A 38 -5.02 -11.10 27.60
CA VAL A 38 -6.32 -10.76 27.01
C VAL A 38 -6.31 -11.11 25.53
N GLU A 39 -7.32 -11.81 25.03
CA GLU A 39 -7.39 -12.14 23.60
C GLU A 39 -7.67 -10.90 22.73
N SER A 40 -7.14 -10.90 21.50
CA SER A 40 -7.48 -9.86 20.53
C SER A 40 -8.94 -9.95 20.08
N ILE A 41 -9.51 -8.82 19.72
CA ILE A 41 -10.84 -8.72 19.11
C ILE A 41 -10.75 -8.30 17.64
N ILE A 42 -11.73 -8.69 16.85
CA ILE A 42 -11.93 -8.23 15.48
C ILE A 42 -12.96 -7.10 15.50
N VAL A 43 -12.62 -5.96 14.91
CA VAL A 43 -13.56 -4.85 14.67
C VAL A 43 -13.83 -4.77 13.16
N ARG A 44 -15.09 -4.55 12.81
CA ARG A 44 -15.59 -4.40 11.43
C ARG A 44 -16.40 -3.11 11.31
N GLN A 45 -16.61 -2.63 10.09
CA GLN A 45 -17.46 -1.47 9.84
C GLN A 45 -18.86 -1.66 10.46
N GLY A 46 -19.41 -0.62 11.08
CA GLY A 46 -20.72 -0.63 11.73
C GLY A 46 -20.76 -1.39 13.07
N GLN A 47 -19.67 -2.05 13.48
CA GLN A 47 -19.55 -2.62 14.81
C GLN A 47 -18.93 -1.59 15.75
N ASN A 48 -19.78 -0.87 16.47
CA ASN A 48 -19.44 -0.11 17.69
C ASN A 48 -18.56 1.13 17.42
N ASP A 49 -19.14 2.20 16.84
CA ASP A 49 -18.47 3.43 16.39
C ASP A 49 -17.51 4.09 17.39
N ARG A 50 -17.68 3.87 18.70
CA ARG A 50 -16.71 4.32 19.72
C ARG A 50 -15.33 3.61 19.62
N TYR A 51 -15.23 2.48 18.93
CA TYR A 51 -13.97 1.75 18.76
C TYR A 51 -13.09 2.37 17.67
N THR A 52 -13.67 2.87 16.58
CA THR A 52 -12.90 3.43 15.45
C THR A 52 -12.16 4.70 15.87
N GLY A 53 -12.80 5.61 16.62
CA GLY A 53 -12.14 6.79 17.17
C GLY A 53 -10.94 6.46 18.06
N ASN A 54 -11.11 5.53 19.01
CA ASN A 54 -10.01 5.07 19.87
C ASN A 54 -8.84 4.46 19.08
N ILE A 55 -9.13 3.75 17.98
CA ILE A 55 -8.09 3.18 17.13
C ILE A 55 -7.37 4.27 16.33
N CYS A 56 -8.12 5.22 15.75
CA CYS A 56 -7.52 6.37 15.05
C CYS A 56 -6.61 7.18 15.98
N ASP A 57 -7.07 7.48 17.21
CA ASP A 57 -6.25 8.13 18.23
C ASP A 57 -5.00 7.32 18.57
N PHE A 58 -5.14 6.00 18.72
CA PHE A 58 -4.01 5.12 18.98
C PHE A 58 -2.97 5.16 17.85
N LEU A 59 -3.42 5.09 16.59
CA LEU A 59 -2.58 5.17 15.40
C LEU A 59 -1.85 6.52 15.32
N ARG A 60 -2.56 7.64 15.45
CA ARG A 60 -1.96 8.99 15.43
C ARG A 60 -0.81 9.12 16.45
N ASN A 61 -0.98 8.55 17.64
CA ASN A 61 -0.02 8.68 18.74
C ASN A 61 1.16 7.68 18.71
N ASN A 62 1.01 6.54 18.02
CA ASN A 62 1.96 5.42 18.12
C ASN A 62 2.54 4.92 16.79
N PHE A 63 1.89 5.21 15.65
CA PHE A 63 2.33 4.73 14.34
C PHE A 63 3.63 5.41 13.90
N GLY A 64 3.60 6.74 13.83
CA GLY A 64 4.74 7.58 13.47
C GLY A 64 5.59 8.06 14.66
N HIS A 65 6.66 8.77 14.34
CA HIS A 65 7.53 9.48 15.26
C HIS A 65 7.87 10.88 14.70
N PRO A 66 6.90 11.80 14.68
CA PRO A 66 7.10 13.16 14.18
C PRO A 66 8.19 13.90 14.98
N PRO A 67 8.97 14.80 14.35
CA PRO A 67 8.91 15.17 12.92
C PRO A 67 9.65 14.20 11.99
N LYS A 68 10.29 13.13 12.53
CA LYS A 68 11.14 12.23 11.74
C LYS A 68 10.36 11.35 10.76
N THR A 69 9.15 10.94 11.13
CA THR A 69 8.24 10.19 10.25
C THR A 69 6.82 10.74 10.37
N PRO A 70 6.01 10.65 9.31
CA PRO A 70 4.69 11.26 9.29
C PRO A 70 3.73 10.62 10.28
N ILE A 71 2.72 11.38 10.69
CA ILE A 71 1.60 10.89 11.50
C ILE A 71 0.59 10.23 10.57
N LEU A 72 0.06 9.07 10.97
CA LEU A 72 -1.07 8.43 10.30
C LEU A 72 -2.38 8.98 10.90
N ASP A 73 -3.16 9.69 10.08
CA ASP A 73 -4.38 10.40 10.44
C ASP A 73 -5.53 10.04 9.49
N ILE A 74 -6.05 8.82 9.65
CA ILE A 74 -7.18 8.30 8.90
C ILE A 74 -8.49 8.78 9.54
N PRO A 75 -9.43 9.39 8.78
CA PRO A 75 -10.77 9.70 9.28
C PRO A 75 -11.48 8.44 9.77
N GLU A 76 -12.26 8.54 10.85
CA GLU A 76 -12.96 7.38 11.42
C GLU A 76 -13.89 6.70 10.41
N SER A 77 -14.54 7.49 9.55
CA SER A 77 -15.41 7.02 8.46
C SER A 77 -14.67 6.23 7.38
N GLU A 78 -13.35 6.35 7.31
CA GLU A 78 -12.49 5.76 6.27
C GLU A 78 -11.52 4.71 6.85
N LEU A 79 -11.54 4.48 8.16
CA LEU A 79 -10.68 3.47 8.80
C LEU A 79 -11.02 2.05 8.34
N LEU A 80 -12.30 1.73 8.17
CA LEU A 80 -12.79 0.40 7.81
C LEU A 80 -13.84 0.48 6.69
N GLY A 81 -13.50 -0.04 5.52
CA GLY A 81 -14.46 -0.38 4.48
C GLY A 81 -15.30 -1.62 4.83
N VAL A 82 -16.28 -1.92 3.98
CA VAL A 82 -17.26 -3.01 4.18
C VAL A 82 -16.59 -4.38 4.35
N LYS A 83 -15.51 -4.63 3.60
CA LYS A 83 -14.76 -5.88 3.63
C LYS A 83 -13.55 -5.86 4.57
N ASP A 84 -13.30 -4.75 5.24
CA ASP A 84 -12.12 -4.59 6.07
C ASP A 84 -12.30 -5.21 7.46
N HIS A 85 -11.18 -5.60 8.04
CA HIS A 85 -11.10 -6.08 9.40
C HIS A 85 -9.94 -5.42 10.11
N ILE A 86 -10.08 -5.08 11.39
CA ILE A 86 -8.94 -4.67 12.21
C ILE A 86 -8.90 -5.48 13.49
N LEU A 87 -7.77 -6.14 13.72
CA LEU A 87 -7.49 -6.82 14.97
C LEU A 87 -6.98 -5.79 15.96
N VAL A 88 -7.52 -5.81 17.17
CA VAL A 88 -7.11 -4.94 18.26
C VAL A 88 -6.77 -5.80 19.47
N LEU A 89 -5.57 -5.61 20.02
CA LEU A 89 -5.16 -6.19 21.29
C LEU A 89 -5.21 -5.13 22.38
N LYS A 90 -5.75 -5.50 23.54
CA LYS A 90 -5.81 -4.67 24.73
C LYS A 90 -5.04 -5.29 25.88
N ASP A 91 -4.67 -4.47 26.86
CA ASP A 91 -4.23 -4.93 28.17
C ASP A 91 -5.40 -5.16 29.14
N ILE A 92 -5.09 -5.63 30.34
CA ILE A 92 -6.05 -5.86 31.43
C ILE A 92 -6.81 -4.58 31.84
N ASP A 93 -6.20 -3.41 31.63
CA ASP A 93 -6.76 -2.09 31.91
C ASP A 93 -7.58 -1.55 30.73
N LYS A 94 -7.79 -2.38 29.70
CA LYS A 94 -8.56 -2.09 28.47
C LYS A 94 -7.93 -1.04 27.55
N ASN A 95 -6.67 -0.69 27.74
CA ASN A 95 -5.94 0.19 26.83
C ASN A 95 -5.52 -0.57 25.57
N ILE A 96 -5.56 0.09 24.42
CA ILE A 96 -5.04 -0.50 23.17
C ILE A 96 -3.53 -0.61 23.28
N VAL A 97 -3.02 -1.84 23.12
CA VAL A 97 -1.57 -2.12 23.10
C VAL A 97 -1.05 -2.36 21.69
N GLY A 98 -1.93 -2.72 20.75
CA GLY A 98 -1.58 -2.84 19.35
C GLY A 98 -2.78 -3.14 18.46
N CYS A 99 -2.62 -2.85 17.18
CA CYS A 99 -3.60 -3.17 16.15
C CYS A 99 -2.93 -3.56 14.83
N ILE A 100 -3.70 -4.24 13.97
CA ILE A 100 -3.31 -4.58 12.60
C ILE A 100 -4.56 -4.66 11.74
N ARG A 101 -4.57 -3.96 10.60
CA ARG A 101 -5.69 -3.92 9.67
C ARG A 101 -5.45 -4.89 8.51
N TYR A 102 -6.53 -5.56 8.14
CA TYR A 102 -6.65 -6.41 6.97
C TYR A 102 -7.63 -5.73 6.01
N HIS A 103 -7.04 -4.93 5.13
CA HIS A 103 -7.74 -4.02 4.25
C HIS A 103 -8.02 -4.71 2.90
N TYR A 104 -9.23 -4.60 2.37
CA TYR A 104 -9.55 -5.19 1.07
C TYR A 104 -9.01 -4.31 -0.06
N LEU A 105 -7.94 -4.78 -0.75
CA LEU A 105 -7.35 -4.04 -1.87
C LEU A 105 -8.14 -4.18 -3.16
N GLY A 106 -8.90 -5.26 -3.33
CA GLY A 106 -9.64 -5.51 -4.57
C GLY A 106 -9.35 -6.85 -5.22
N LEU A 107 -9.56 -6.90 -6.53
CA LEU A 107 -9.39 -8.10 -7.34
C LEU A 107 -8.08 -8.03 -8.11
N PHE A 108 -7.23 -9.04 -7.96
CA PHE A 108 -6.06 -9.22 -8.80
C PHE A 108 -6.49 -9.72 -10.17
N VAL A 109 -6.18 -8.96 -11.21
CA VAL A 109 -6.79 -9.17 -12.53
C VAL A 109 -6.07 -10.31 -13.28
N THR A 110 -6.53 -11.52 -13.01
CA THR A 110 -6.08 -12.79 -13.58
C THR A 110 -7.23 -13.43 -14.40
N ASN A 111 -7.18 -14.75 -14.59
CA ASN A 111 -8.31 -15.48 -15.18
C ASN A 111 -9.47 -15.67 -14.19
N GLU A 112 -9.18 -15.75 -12.89
CA GLU A 112 -10.18 -16.05 -11.84
C GLU A 112 -10.54 -14.83 -10.99
N ASN A 113 -9.79 -13.72 -11.11
CA ASN A 113 -9.99 -12.48 -10.38
C ASN A 113 -10.01 -12.68 -8.86
N GLU A 114 -8.86 -13.00 -8.27
CA GLU A 114 -8.76 -13.36 -6.85
C GLU A 114 -8.83 -12.12 -5.95
N GLU A 115 -9.57 -12.24 -4.83
CA GLU A 115 -9.63 -11.20 -3.81
C GLU A 115 -8.29 -11.10 -3.07
N ILE A 116 -7.68 -9.92 -3.11
CA ILE A 116 -6.43 -9.63 -2.41
C ILE A 116 -6.69 -8.60 -1.32
N TYR A 117 -6.12 -8.89 -0.15
CA TYR A 117 -6.11 -7.99 0.99
C TYR A 117 -4.72 -7.35 1.17
N CYS A 118 -4.63 -6.29 1.97
CA CYS A 118 -3.40 -5.70 2.44
C CYS A 118 -3.34 -5.77 3.95
N VAL A 119 -2.16 -6.10 4.46
CA VAL A 119 -1.87 -5.95 5.88
C VAL A 119 -1.24 -4.58 6.09
N ASP A 120 -1.98 -3.68 6.73
CA ASP A 120 -1.52 -2.33 7.05
C ASP A 120 -1.98 -1.88 8.45
N CYS A 121 -1.77 -0.61 8.78
CA CYS A 121 -2.02 -0.05 10.13
C CYS A 121 -1.41 -0.89 11.26
N PHE A 122 -0.30 -1.61 10.99
CA PHE A 122 0.36 -2.46 11.97
C PHE A 122 1.09 -1.59 12.98
N CYS A 123 0.54 -1.49 14.19
CA CYS A 123 1.02 -0.58 15.21
C CYS A 123 1.08 -1.27 16.57
N VAL A 124 2.18 -1.07 17.28
CA VAL A 124 2.38 -1.54 18.66
C VAL A 124 2.74 -0.35 19.54
N ASN A 125 2.02 -0.23 20.66
CA ASN A 125 2.26 0.79 21.67
C ASN A 125 3.74 0.78 22.07
N LYS A 126 4.36 1.95 22.17
CA LYS A 126 5.79 2.11 22.44
C LYS A 126 6.26 1.31 23.67
N LYS A 127 5.42 1.20 24.72
CA LYS A 127 5.70 0.46 25.97
C LYS A 127 5.63 -1.07 25.83
N TRP A 128 5.03 -1.56 24.74
CA TRP A 128 4.80 -2.98 24.46
C TRP A 128 5.67 -3.53 23.33
N ARG A 129 6.49 -2.68 22.70
CA ARG A 129 7.46 -3.11 21.67
C ARG A 129 8.46 -4.10 22.28
N GLY A 130 8.79 -5.15 21.53
CA GLY A 130 9.68 -6.24 21.99
C GLY A 130 9.02 -7.29 22.90
N LYS A 131 7.74 -7.14 23.28
CA LYS A 131 7.03 -8.07 24.19
C LYS A 131 6.17 -9.12 23.46
N GLY A 132 6.46 -9.41 22.19
CA GLY A 132 5.74 -10.42 21.41
C GLY A 132 4.35 -10.00 20.86
N VAL A 133 3.87 -8.79 21.13
CA VAL A 133 2.57 -8.28 20.63
C VAL A 133 2.46 -8.36 19.10
N GLY A 134 3.52 -7.99 18.38
CA GLY A 134 3.51 -8.02 16.92
C GLY A 134 3.39 -9.44 16.35
N ASP A 135 4.13 -10.40 16.92
CA ASP A 135 4.07 -11.81 16.52
C ASP A 135 2.67 -12.41 16.82
N TYR A 136 2.09 -12.08 17.96
CA TYR A 136 0.73 -12.48 18.31
C TYR A 136 -0.31 -11.92 17.32
N LEU A 137 -0.30 -10.61 17.03
CA LEU A 137 -1.25 -9.97 16.11
C LEU A 137 -1.19 -10.57 14.69
N LEU A 138 0.01 -10.75 14.13
CA LEU A 138 0.19 -11.37 12.82
C LEU A 138 -0.30 -12.83 12.79
N THR A 139 -0.08 -13.57 13.88
CA THR A 139 -0.53 -14.97 14.00
C THR A 139 -2.04 -15.07 14.08
N GLN A 140 -2.68 -14.23 14.91
CA GLN A 140 -4.14 -14.19 15.01
C GLN A 140 -4.78 -13.75 13.69
N LEU A 141 -4.17 -12.79 12.98
CA LEU A 141 -4.64 -12.37 11.66
C LEU A 141 -4.59 -13.51 10.65
N HIS A 142 -3.49 -14.26 10.58
CA HIS A 142 -3.38 -15.43 9.71
C HIS A 142 -4.45 -16.50 10.02
N ILE A 143 -4.64 -16.83 11.30
CA ILE A 143 -5.65 -17.82 11.72
C ILE A 143 -7.05 -17.35 11.33
N TYR A 144 -7.35 -16.07 11.58
CA TYR A 144 -8.62 -15.46 11.20
C TYR A 144 -8.85 -15.50 9.69
N ALA A 145 -7.86 -15.09 8.90
CA ALA A 145 -7.96 -15.03 7.44
C ALA A 145 -8.19 -16.40 6.81
N ASN A 146 -7.45 -17.43 7.27
CA ASN A 146 -7.66 -18.82 6.86
C ASN A 146 -9.06 -19.32 7.23
N LYS A 147 -9.51 -19.07 8.46
CA LYS A 147 -10.83 -19.52 8.94
C LYS A 147 -11.99 -18.91 8.14
N HIS A 148 -11.80 -17.70 7.60
CA HIS A 148 -12.82 -16.99 6.83
C HIS A 148 -12.61 -17.08 5.31
N ASN A 149 -11.68 -17.93 4.85
CA ASN A 149 -11.40 -18.15 3.43
C ASN A 149 -11.04 -16.85 2.66
N ILE A 150 -10.29 -15.96 3.33
CA ILE A 150 -9.72 -14.74 2.74
C ILE A 150 -8.19 -14.68 2.93
N PRO A 151 -7.44 -15.74 2.60
CA PRO A 151 -6.07 -15.92 3.07
C PRO A 151 -5.03 -15.07 2.30
N HIS A 152 -5.40 -14.49 1.16
CA HIS A 152 -4.45 -13.90 0.23
C HIS A 152 -4.20 -12.43 0.53
N ALA A 153 -2.96 -12.11 0.87
CA ALA A 153 -2.59 -10.76 1.26
C ALA A 153 -1.34 -10.25 0.56
N LEU A 154 -1.24 -8.93 0.47
CA LEU A 154 -0.02 -8.17 0.27
C LEU A 154 0.35 -7.44 1.55
N PHE A 155 1.61 -7.07 1.68
CA PHE A 155 2.01 -6.06 2.64
C PHE A 155 3.24 -5.31 2.13
N LEU A 156 3.30 -4.03 2.51
CA LEU A 156 4.41 -3.15 2.20
C LEU A 156 5.37 -3.13 3.39
N LYS A 157 6.66 -3.33 3.11
CA LYS A 157 7.73 -3.17 4.09
C LYS A 157 8.66 -2.05 3.64
N GLU A 158 8.65 -0.94 4.38
CA GLU A 158 9.59 0.17 4.22
C GLU A 158 10.91 -0.11 4.93
N GLY A 159 12.02 0.42 4.40
CA GLY A 159 13.36 0.22 4.93
C GLY A 159 13.97 -1.13 4.51
N PRO A 160 14.83 -1.75 5.33
CA PRO A 160 15.51 -2.99 4.94
C PRO A 160 14.55 -4.13 4.64
N ASN A 161 14.95 -4.97 3.68
CA ASN A 161 14.32 -6.25 3.36
C ASN A 161 14.13 -7.12 4.61
N LEU A 162 13.07 -7.93 4.61
CA LEU A 162 12.89 -8.94 5.64
C LEU A 162 14.01 -9.98 5.54
N SER A 163 14.61 -10.33 6.68
CA SER A 163 15.66 -11.35 6.76
C SER A 163 15.07 -12.77 6.69
N ILE A 164 14.31 -13.06 5.63
CA ILE A 164 13.60 -14.33 5.42
C ILE A 164 13.92 -14.93 4.06
N VAL A 165 13.66 -16.23 3.89
CA VAL A 165 13.95 -16.97 2.65
C VAL A 165 12.95 -16.65 1.52
N HIS A 166 11.91 -15.86 1.80
CA HIS A 166 10.92 -15.43 0.83
C HIS A 166 11.31 -14.07 0.23
N ASN A 167 11.39 -13.99 -1.09
CA ASN A 167 11.71 -12.76 -1.81
C ASN A 167 10.47 -11.87 -1.95
N PRO A 168 10.62 -10.55 -1.92
CA PRO A 168 9.53 -9.64 -2.27
C PRO A 168 9.10 -9.83 -3.73
N LEU A 169 7.81 -9.63 -4.01
CA LEU A 169 7.27 -9.52 -5.37
C LEU A 169 7.87 -8.33 -6.12
N TYR A 170 8.13 -7.25 -5.39
CA TYR A 170 8.71 -6.03 -5.93
C TYR A 170 9.56 -5.32 -4.89
N THR A 171 10.68 -4.76 -5.34
CA THR A 171 11.53 -3.89 -4.55
C THR A 171 11.75 -2.61 -5.33
N GLY A 172 11.57 -1.48 -4.65
CA GLY A 172 11.77 -0.15 -5.22
C GLY A 172 12.41 0.80 -4.21
N THR A 173 12.48 2.06 -4.61
CA THR A 173 12.85 3.17 -3.72
C THR A 173 11.80 4.23 -3.87
N TYR A 174 11.28 4.73 -2.77
CA TYR A 174 10.35 5.85 -2.82
C TYR A 174 11.11 7.17 -2.89
N VAL A 175 10.50 8.10 -3.62
CA VAL A 175 10.84 9.51 -3.66
C VAL A 175 9.63 10.33 -3.28
N TYR A 176 9.87 11.52 -2.76
CA TYR A 176 8.82 12.47 -2.44
C TYR A 176 9.23 13.88 -2.85
N ARG A 177 8.24 14.75 -2.99
CA ARG A 177 8.47 16.18 -3.16
C ARG A 177 7.28 16.99 -2.69
N GLN A 178 7.55 18.26 -2.40
CA GLN A 178 6.50 19.25 -2.22
C GLN A 178 5.84 19.57 -3.56
N LEU A 179 4.52 19.72 -3.53
CA LEU A 179 3.69 20.08 -4.67
C LEU A 179 3.62 21.59 -4.81
N GLN A 180 3.52 22.06 -6.04
CA GLN A 180 3.37 23.47 -6.36
C GLN A 180 2.07 23.69 -7.12
N ALA A 181 1.55 24.92 -7.05
CA ALA A 181 0.44 25.30 -7.92
C ALA A 181 0.85 25.08 -9.37
N SER A 182 0.10 24.23 -10.08
CA SER A 182 0.31 24.04 -11.51
C SER A 182 0.04 25.37 -12.21
N THR A 183 1.10 26.02 -12.71
CA THR A 183 0.98 27.23 -13.54
C THR A 183 0.56 26.90 -14.97
N ILE A 184 0.46 25.62 -15.30
CA ILE A 184 0.17 25.11 -16.63
C ILE A 184 -1.16 24.37 -16.54
N GLU A 185 -2.21 24.93 -17.14
CA GLU A 185 -3.32 24.11 -17.65
C GLU A 185 -2.72 23.25 -18.76
N SER A 186 -2.19 22.09 -18.40
CA SER A 186 -1.56 21.23 -19.38
C SER A 186 -2.67 20.52 -20.15
N ASP A 187 -2.88 20.91 -21.40
CA ASP A 187 -3.78 20.23 -22.36
C ASP A 187 -3.51 18.72 -22.45
N ASN A 188 -2.33 18.30 -22.00
CA ASN A 188 -1.88 16.92 -21.95
C ASN A 188 -2.49 16.10 -20.79
N ILE A 189 -3.19 16.71 -19.82
CA ILE A 189 -3.74 15.99 -18.66
C ILE A 189 -5.26 15.90 -18.74
N LYS A 190 -5.78 14.69 -18.48
CA LYS A 190 -7.21 14.44 -18.31
C LYS A 190 -7.48 13.80 -16.96
N VAL A 191 -8.41 14.35 -16.21
CA VAL A 191 -8.98 13.68 -15.02
C VAL A 191 -9.98 12.64 -15.51
N LEU A 192 -9.87 11.42 -14.99
CA LEU A 192 -10.73 10.30 -15.38
C LEU A 192 -11.60 9.86 -14.20
N THR A 193 -12.81 9.39 -14.50
CA THR A 193 -13.57 8.58 -13.55
C THR A 193 -12.94 7.20 -13.41
N THR A 194 -13.19 6.49 -12.30
CA THR A 194 -12.71 5.12 -12.09
C THR A 194 -13.05 4.20 -13.26
N THR A 195 -14.28 4.30 -13.78
CA THR A 195 -14.72 3.51 -14.95
C THR A 195 -13.92 3.83 -16.21
N GLN A 196 -13.62 5.11 -16.47
CA GLN A 196 -12.79 5.51 -17.61
C GLN A 196 -11.34 5.02 -17.45
N ALA A 197 -10.77 5.16 -16.25
CA ALA A 197 -9.42 4.69 -15.96
C ALA A 197 -9.28 3.18 -16.16
N TYR A 198 -10.27 2.38 -15.73
CA TYR A 198 -10.23 0.93 -15.91
C TYR A 198 -10.32 0.52 -17.38
N ARG A 199 -11.13 1.23 -18.19
CA ARG A 199 -11.16 1.01 -19.65
C ARG A 199 -9.79 1.29 -20.28
N VAL A 200 -9.15 2.40 -19.91
CA VAL A 200 -7.79 2.72 -20.40
C VAL A 200 -6.78 1.66 -19.95
N MET A 201 -6.88 1.20 -18.71
CA MET A 201 -6.04 0.14 -18.17
C MET A 201 -6.22 -1.18 -18.93
N ASP A 202 -7.44 -1.56 -19.31
CA ASP A 202 -7.69 -2.75 -20.14
C ASP A 202 -7.01 -2.64 -21.50
N LEU A 203 -7.07 -1.47 -22.16
CA LEU A 203 -6.33 -1.23 -23.41
C LEU A 203 -4.81 -1.40 -23.23
N PHE A 204 -4.25 -0.93 -22.13
CA PHE A 204 -2.82 -1.14 -21.84
C PHE A 204 -2.47 -2.61 -21.61
N ARG A 205 -3.37 -3.39 -20.99
CA ARG A 205 -3.14 -4.83 -20.76
C ARG A 205 -3.12 -5.64 -22.06
N GLU A 206 -3.93 -5.26 -23.04
CA GLU A 206 -3.91 -5.89 -24.37
C GLU A 206 -2.54 -5.75 -25.05
N LEU A 207 -1.82 -4.66 -24.77
CA LEU A 207 -0.49 -4.38 -25.33
C LEU A 207 0.66 -4.94 -24.49
N SER A 208 0.42 -5.29 -23.23
CA SER A 208 1.45 -5.75 -22.30
C SER A 208 0.92 -6.90 -21.44
N PHE A 209 1.06 -8.12 -21.96
CA PHE A 209 0.71 -9.33 -21.22
C PHE A 209 1.56 -9.44 -19.94
N GLY A 210 0.91 -9.69 -18.80
CA GLY A 210 1.59 -9.82 -17.50
C GLY A 210 1.84 -8.49 -16.78
N MET A 211 0.95 -7.50 -16.89
CA MET A 211 0.97 -6.34 -16.01
C MET A 211 0.34 -6.69 -14.66
N PHE A 212 1.01 -6.36 -13.55
CA PHE A 212 0.49 -6.60 -12.20
C PHE A 212 -0.57 -5.54 -11.85
N ILE A 213 -1.83 -5.96 -11.74
CA ILE A 213 -2.96 -5.06 -11.55
C ILE A 213 -3.90 -5.64 -10.49
N ILE A 214 -4.10 -4.88 -9.41
CA ILE A 214 -5.20 -5.09 -8.45
C ILE A 214 -6.17 -3.92 -8.58
N ARG A 215 -7.44 -4.22 -8.82
CA ARG A 215 -8.52 -3.22 -9.00
C ARG A 215 -9.50 -3.25 -7.85
N ASN A 216 -9.86 -2.07 -7.36
CA ASN A 216 -10.88 -1.87 -6.35
C ASN A 216 -11.99 -1.01 -6.93
N ILE A 217 -13.13 -1.58 -7.31
CA ILE A 217 -14.24 -0.76 -7.83
C ILE A 217 -14.95 0.00 -6.69
N LEU A 218 -14.76 -0.46 -5.45
CA LEU A 218 -15.49 0.03 -4.28
C LEU A 218 -14.75 1.16 -3.55
N SER A 219 -13.44 1.29 -3.76
CA SER A 219 -12.65 2.33 -3.10
C SER A 219 -12.97 3.71 -3.67
N THR A 220 -13.26 4.64 -2.77
CA THR A 220 -13.47 6.06 -3.06
C THR A 220 -12.19 6.88 -3.01
N ASN A 221 -11.09 6.29 -2.54
CA ASN A 221 -9.78 6.94 -2.38
C ASN A 221 -8.95 6.83 -3.66
N GLN A 222 -9.53 7.14 -4.83
CA GLN A 222 -8.86 7.00 -6.12
C GLN A 222 -9.01 8.26 -6.96
N ILE A 223 -7.88 8.88 -7.31
CA ILE A 223 -7.82 10.05 -8.18
C ILE A 223 -7.02 9.67 -9.41
N TRP A 224 -7.74 9.43 -10.51
CA TRP A 224 -7.16 8.96 -11.77
C TRP A 224 -6.86 10.11 -12.72
N LYS A 225 -5.65 10.10 -13.28
CA LYS A 225 -5.21 11.08 -14.28
C LYS A 225 -4.50 10.39 -15.43
N LEU A 226 -4.74 10.90 -16.63
CA LEU A 226 -4.10 10.45 -17.87
C LEU A 226 -3.29 11.60 -18.45
N TYR A 227 -1.99 11.41 -18.53
CA TYR A 227 -1.09 12.25 -19.31
C TYR A 227 -1.01 11.73 -20.75
N THR A 228 -1.07 12.62 -21.73
CA THR A 228 -0.92 12.33 -23.16
C THR A 228 -0.05 13.39 -23.80
N LYS A 229 1.08 13.00 -24.39
CA LYS A 229 1.93 13.87 -25.20
C LYS A 229 2.40 13.11 -26.42
N ASP A 230 2.03 13.59 -27.60
CA ASP A 230 2.25 12.89 -28.87
C ASP A 230 1.74 11.43 -28.81
N MET A 231 2.66 10.46 -28.93
CA MET A 231 2.37 9.03 -28.83
C MET A 231 2.43 8.49 -27.39
N TYR A 232 2.98 9.26 -26.44
CA TYR A 232 3.22 8.82 -25.07
C TYR A 232 1.98 9.01 -24.22
N LYS A 233 1.67 7.98 -23.41
CA LYS A 233 0.55 7.99 -22.47
C LYS A 233 0.99 7.46 -21.12
N VAL A 234 0.55 8.11 -20.05
CA VAL A 234 0.71 7.64 -18.67
C VAL A 234 -0.62 7.72 -17.95
N LEU A 235 -1.16 6.59 -17.52
CA LEU A 235 -2.26 6.51 -16.58
C LEU A 235 -1.69 6.39 -15.16
N VAL A 236 -2.06 7.30 -14.27
CA VAL A 236 -1.63 7.31 -12.86
C VAL A 236 -2.85 7.29 -11.93
N CYS A 237 -2.72 6.59 -10.81
CA CYS A 237 -3.65 6.72 -9.67
C CYS A 237 -2.93 7.35 -8.49
N PHE A 238 -3.54 8.40 -7.96
CA PHE A 238 -3.18 9.01 -6.70
C PHE A 238 -4.21 8.65 -5.63
N GLN A 239 -3.74 8.32 -4.43
CA GLN A 239 -4.58 7.98 -3.29
C GLN A 239 -4.12 8.77 -2.07
N ASN A 240 -5.05 9.24 -1.25
CA ASN A 240 -4.69 9.86 0.03
C ASN A 240 -3.90 8.83 0.85
N ALA A 241 -2.68 9.19 1.26
CA ALA A 241 -1.86 8.32 2.10
C ALA A 241 -2.39 8.29 3.55
N TYR A 242 -3.29 9.22 3.89
CA TYR A 242 -3.71 9.55 5.26
C TYR A 242 -2.53 9.86 6.17
N GLN A 243 -1.42 10.31 5.58
CA GLN A 243 -0.21 10.66 6.29
C GLN A 243 0.01 12.17 6.23
N ARG A 244 0.55 12.72 7.32
CA ARG A 244 0.82 14.16 7.44
C ARG A 244 2.22 14.42 8.01
N PHE A 245 2.93 15.36 7.39
CA PHE A 245 4.14 15.96 7.96
C PHE A 245 3.80 17.18 8.79
N GLU A 246 4.55 17.41 9.85
CA GLU A 246 4.54 18.69 10.56
C GLU A 246 5.73 19.52 10.07
N GLU A 247 5.44 20.66 9.45
CA GLU A 247 6.44 21.58 8.92
C GLU A 247 6.04 23.00 9.35
N ASP A 248 6.93 23.70 10.07
CA ASP A 248 6.68 25.04 10.63
C ASP A 248 5.37 25.16 11.43
N GLY A 249 5.03 24.12 12.21
CA GLY A 249 3.80 24.04 13.00
C GLY A 249 2.52 23.85 12.18
N LYS A 250 2.64 23.55 10.88
CA LYS A 250 1.51 23.25 9.99
C LYS A 250 1.53 21.79 9.57
N MET A 251 0.34 21.19 9.56
CA MET A 251 0.15 19.82 9.07
C MET A 251 0.01 19.81 7.55
N LYS A 252 0.91 19.08 6.89
CA LYS A 252 1.04 18.98 5.43
C LYS A 252 0.58 17.62 4.95
N ARG A 253 -0.37 17.58 4.02
CA ARG A 253 -1.01 16.33 3.56
C ARG A 253 -0.18 15.66 2.47
N ILE A 254 -0.09 14.33 2.53
CA ILE A 254 0.64 13.51 1.57
C ILE A 254 -0.33 12.71 0.71
N VAL A 255 -0.16 12.78 -0.61
CA VAL A 255 -0.77 11.86 -1.57
C VAL A 255 0.25 10.81 -2.00
N TRP A 256 -0.20 9.59 -2.25
CA TRP A 256 0.64 8.49 -2.69
C TRP A 256 0.22 8.04 -4.09
N ALA A 257 1.17 7.96 -5.01
CA ALA A 257 0.96 7.34 -6.31
C ALA A 257 1.06 5.81 -6.18
N THR A 258 -0.03 5.11 -6.50
CA THR A 258 -0.16 3.66 -6.30
C THR A 258 -0.34 2.86 -7.58
N ALA A 259 -0.60 3.57 -8.68
CA ALA A 259 -0.58 3.00 -10.03
C ALA A 259 0.16 3.93 -10.98
N TRP A 260 0.97 3.35 -11.86
CA TRP A 260 1.59 4.01 -12.99
C TRP A 260 1.60 3.02 -14.14
N ILE A 261 0.96 3.38 -15.25
CA ILE A 261 0.86 2.54 -16.43
C ILE A 261 1.21 3.40 -17.63
N GLU A 262 2.36 3.11 -18.21
CA GLU A 262 2.92 3.85 -19.34
C GLU A 262 2.83 3.09 -20.66
N SER A 263 2.76 3.84 -21.76
CA SER A 263 2.94 3.31 -23.11
C SER A 263 4.32 2.67 -23.30
N PRO A 264 4.45 1.69 -24.21
CA PRO A 264 5.75 1.15 -24.59
C PRO A 264 6.73 2.26 -25.03
N ASN A 265 8.03 2.00 -24.86
CA ASN A 265 9.13 2.90 -25.25
C ASN A 265 9.14 4.28 -24.55
N MET A 266 8.55 4.37 -23.36
CA MET A 266 8.61 5.59 -22.54
C MET A 266 10.07 5.97 -22.21
N THR A 267 10.43 7.21 -22.50
CA THR A 267 11.76 7.78 -22.23
C THR A 267 11.81 8.40 -20.83
N ASP A 268 13.00 8.56 -20.28
CA ASP A 268 13.16 9.18 -18.95
C ASP A 268 12.76 10.66 -18.94
N ASP A 269 12.98 11.40 -20.04
CA ASP A 269 12.58 12.80 -20.16
C ASP A 269 11.05 12.96 -20.08
N ILE A 270 10.30 12.07 -20.74
CA ILE A 270 8.83 12.08 -20.67
C ILE A 270 8.36 11.65 -19.28
N ARG A 271 9.03 10.70 -18.61
CA ARG A 271 8.70 10.34 -17.21
C ARG A 271 8.92 11.51 -16.26
N GLU A 272 10.03 12.22 -16.41
CA GLU A 272 10.34 13.40 -15.59
C GLU A 272 9.27 14.49 -15.77
N GLU A 273 8.91 14.81 -17.01
CA GLU A 273 7.84 15.77 -17.31
C GLU A 273 6.48 15.28 -16.77
N ALA A 274 6.07 14.06 -17.11
CA ALA A 274 4.77 13.51 -16.73
C ALA A 274 4.63 13.39 -15.22
N SER A 275 5.64 12.87 -14.52
CA SER A 275 5.61 12.73 -13.05
C SER A 275 5.47 14.07 -12.34
N LYS A 276 6.19 15.11 -12.80
CA LYS A 276 6.06 16.47 -12.26
C LYS A 276 4.67 17.02 -12.51
N VAL A 277 4.26 17.09 -13.78
CA VAL A 277 3.02 17.73 -14.20
C VAL A 277 1.79 17.01 -13.62
N LEU A 278 1.77 15.67 -13.63
CA LEU A 278 0.70 14.89 -13.00
C LEU A 278 0.62 15.13 -11.50
N SER A 279 1.75 15.19 -10.79
CA SER A 279 1.74 15.38 -9.34
C SER A 279 1.36 16.80 -8.92
N ASP A 280 1.80 17.85 -9.62
CA ASP A 280 1.44 19.25 -9.30
C ASP A 280 -0.06 19.50 -9.40
N THR A 281 -0.78 18.75 -10.24
CA THR A 281 -2.25 18.85 -10.29
C THR A 281 -2.97 18.33 -9.05
N MET A 282 -2.26 17.78 -8.07
CA MET A 282 -2.80 17.39 -6.76
C MET A 282 -2.80 18.57 -5.76
N TYR A 283 -2.11 19.67 -6.08
CA TYR A 283 -2.19 20.91 -5.30
C TYR A 283 -3.50 21.67 -5.65
N PRO A 284 -4.17 22.35 -4.69
CA PRO A 284 -3.83 22.50 -3.27
C PRO A 284 -4.43 21.43 -2.35
N GLU A 285 -5.03 20.37 -2.90
CA GLU A 285 -5.62 19.30 -2.09
C GLU A 285 -4.55 18.52 -1.31
N PHE A 286 -3.33 18.44 -1.82
CA PHE A 286 -2.20 17.84 -1.13
C PHE A 286 -1.00 18.78 -1.17
N ASP A 287 -0.12 18.63 -0.18
CA ASP A 287 1.10 19.42 -0.07
C ASP A 287 2.32 18.64 -0.59
N TYR A 288 2.29 17.31 -0.48
CA TYR A 288 3.38 16.42 -0.88
C TYR A 288 2.86 15.23 -1.69
N VAL A 289 3.69 14.74 -2.60
CA VAL A 289 3.48 13.45 -3.28
C VAL A 289 4.57 12.47 -2.89
N TRP A 290 4.18 11.22 -2.68
CA TRP A 290 5.06 10.07 -2.53
C TRP A 290 4.88 9.15 -3.73
N MET A 291 5.98 8.71 -4.36
CA MET A 291 5.90 7.84 -5.53
C MET A 291 7.16 7.01 -5.74
N ASN A 292 7.07 5.99 -6.58
CA ASN A 292 8.21 5.14 -6.91
C ASN A 292 9.25 5.90 -7.75
N LYS A 293 10.53 5.80 -7.38
CA LYS A 293 11.66 6.42 -8.09
C LYS A 293 11.70 6.07 -9.58
N GLU A 294 11.28 4.86 -9.95
CA GLU A 294 11.27 4.43 -11.36
C GLU A 294 10.35 5.29 -12.25
N TRP A 295 9.41 6.04 -11.67
CA TRP A 295 8.41 6.84 -12.38
C TRP A 295 8.85 8.28 -12.63
N ILE A 296 9.96 8.73 -12.05
CA ILE A 296 10.46 10.11 -12.21
C ILE A 296 11.57 10.21 -13.27
N GLY A 297 11.88 9.12 -13.99
CA GLY A 297 12.96 9.09 -14.97
C GLY A 297 14.32 9.38 -14.31
N ASN A 298 15.10 10.27 -14.92
CA ASN A 298 16.42 10.68 -14.42
C ASN A 298 16.39 11.94 -13.55
N ALA A 299 15.19 12.43 -13.19
CA ALA A 299 15.02 13.69 -12.48
C ALA A 299 15.80 13.78 -11.16
N LEU A 300 16.08 12.65 -10.49
CA LEU A 300 16.85 12.62 -9.25
C LEU A 300 18.33 13.01 -9.43
N TYR A 301 18.87 12.82 -10.64
CA TYR A 301 20.27 13.12 -10.95
C TYR A 301 20.47 14.50 -11.60
N SER A 302 19.38 15.23 -11.83
CA SER A 302 19.41 16.61 -12.28
C SER A 302 19.95 17.53 -11.17
N LYS A 303 20.70 18.56 -11.55
CA LYS A 303 21.17 19.58 -10.59
C LYS A 303 20.01 20.34 -9.94
N ASP A 304 18.90 20.47 -10.66
CA ASP A 304 17.71 21.18 -10.24
C ASP A 304 16.63 20.20 -9.75
N SER A 305 17.04 19.04 -9.23
CA SER A 305 16.09 18.01 -8.80
C SER A 305 15.18 18.54 -7.70
N ILE A 306 13.88 18.45 -7.95
CA ILE A 306 12.83 18.73 -6.97
C ILE A 306 12.48 17.51 -6.12
N TRP A 307 13.07 16.35 -6.41
CA TRP A 307 12.75 15.08 -5.78
C TRP A 307 13.74 14.75 -4.66
N LEU A 308 13.21 14.32 -3.53
CA LEU A 308 13.97 13.82 -2.39
C LEU A 308 13.81 12.30 -2.29
N THR A 309 14.90 11.62 -1.95
CA THR A 309 14.85 10.18 -1.67
C THR A 309 14.32 9.96 -0.27
N ASP A 310 13.32 9.09 -0.12
CA ASP A 310 12.81 8.66 1.17
C ASP A 310 13.53 7.38 1.63
N GLY A 311 13.34 6.28 0.90
CA GLY A 311 14.01 5.02 1.23
C GLY A 311 13.54 3.82 0.41
N PRO A 312 14.18 2.66 0.60
CA PRO A 312 13.78 1.42 -0.04
C PRO A 312 12.43 0.93 0.49
N PHE A 313 11.68 0.25 -0.38
CA PHE A 313 10.44 -0.42 -0.02
C PHE A 313 10.30 -1.75 -0.74
N HIS A 314 9.48 -2.64 -0.17
CA HIS A 314 9.35 -4.01 -0.60
C HIS A 314 7.91 -4.49 -0.47
N TRP A 315 7.30 -4.91 -1.58
CA TRP A 315 6.00 -5.58 -1.58
C TRP A 315 6.19 -7.08 -1.48
N TYR A 316 5.49 -7.71 -0.54
CA TYR A 316 5.49 -9.15 -0.35
C TYR A 316 4.08 -9.69 -0.52
N SER A 317 3.96 -10.88 -1.12
CA SER A 317 2.74 -11.68 -1.02
C SER A 317 2.77 -12.58 0.20
N TYR A 318 1.58 -12.93 0.69
CA TYR A 318 1.42 -13.85 1.81
C TYR A 318 0.32 -14.86 1.50
N GLN A 319 0.66 -16.16 1.58
CA GLN A 319 -0.20 -17.30 1.23
C GLN A 319 -0.62 -17.40 -0.24
N TRP A 320 0.09 -16.72 -1.13
CA TRP A 320 -0.03 -16.90 -2.57
C TRP A 320 1.24 -16.43 -3.29
N THR A 321 1.38 -16.82 -4.55
CA THR A 321 2.46 -16.40 -5.43
C THR A 321 1.93 -16.17 -6.85
N THR A 322 2.69 -15.46 -7.67
CA THR A 322 2.39 -15.21 -9.08
C THR A 322 3.64 -15.39 -9.93
N CYS A 323 3.47 -15.71 -11.21
CA CYS A 323 4.55 -15.63 -12.21
C CYS A 323 4.68 -14.22 -12.82
N ILE A 324 3.77 -13.31 -12.48
CA ILE A 324 3.77 -11.92 -12.95
C ILE A 324 4.87 -11.14 -12.23
N ASN A 325 5.85 -10.67 -12.99
CA ASN A 325 6.92 -9.82 -12.48
C ASN A 325 6.48 -8.36 -12.49
N ILE A 326 6.45 -7.73 -11.31
CA ILE A 326 6.20 -6.29 -11.19
C ILE A 326 7.42 -5.55 -11.76
N LYS A 327 7.18 -4.70 -12.76
CA LYS A 327 8.21 -3.84 -13.39
C LYS A 327 7.86 -2.36 -13.14
N LYS A 328 8.17 -1.48 -14.09
CA LYS A 328 7.83 -0.04 -14.01
C LYS A 328 6.33 0.22 -14.05
N SER A 329 5.59 -0.52 -14.87
CA SER A 329 4.13 -0.39 -14.96
C SER A 329 3.42 -1.37 -14.03
N TYR A 330 2.69 -0.87 -13.05
CA TYR A 330 1.84 -1.66 -12.17
C TYR A 330 0.69 -0.84 -11.56
N CYS A 331 -0.28 -1.54 -10.99
CA CYS A 331 -1.39 -0.97 -10.25
C CYS A 331 -1.64 -1.78 -8.97
N ILE A 332 -1.44 -1.17 -7.81
CA ILE A 332 -1.77 -1.76 -6.50
C ILE A 332 -2.62 -0.73 -5.76
N LEU A 333 -3.94 -0.79 -5.92
CA LEU A 333 -4.81 0.17 -5.25
C LEU A 333 -4.92 -0.19 -3.77
N ASN A 334 -4.67 0.80 -2.91
CA ASN A 334 -4.90 0.75 -1.47
C ASN A 334 -6.29 1.29 -1.17
#